data_AF-A0A7M1LH85-F1
#
_entry.id   AF-A0A7M1LH85-F1
#
_cell.length_a   1.000
_cell.length_b   1.000
_cell.length_c   1.000
_cell.angle_alpha   90.00
_cell.angle_beta   90.00
_cell.angle_gamma   90.00
#
_symmetry.space_group_name_H-M   'P 1'
#
loop_
_entity.id
_entity.type
_entity.pdbx_description
1 polymer ?
#
loop_
_entity_poly.entity_id
_entity_poly.type
_entity_poly.pdbx_seq_one_letter_code
_entity_poly.pdbx_strand_id
1 'polypeptide(L)'
;MKEQLQLYKLNNSEADIKKNIHALETVLANLKNAVIAFNSDDISYLQGSYIEFCNDILDISMHFKNTKYFFLSKNFKTNIQTYYENSFLKDDILELENTFKLATKESDPQQSLDDTKRDMVWLFSLIENITRKYDKSSDNHEFKIKIIKFYNALHDLFLNFSDILLAKYYGIMLCNHPAILLALIKSSLKAASLDSVLKSFSSDSLIKECDDDKCTPLSDELLAELITIFAIPNPNFSCLIYSKTNAKTLNSTLSDFEKKSSEFIDKNEIFDGLSKPRKIIACELFLRYSNKTDVGNISKNILLIGPMGSGKLSIAKSMVAGNSCRVININSSYTYENLIDGFINGKFIDGELKLACKEALADRSNNHYIIINNINYADMNSMFGEILELLDNRYDGTNDSVLIRSKNSYIIDTLDDPKANSVVFKDNKSYFAIPDNLYIIATYDLMLSLKSSDTALMAKFSIIPVECNYSAMQSALEGIKNAESYIKVCQNLNKTLSKISPNAKIGHMVFLKIKEQIKGGQISASDAVEFFNKELKFLLVSLFADFPRDEVGEILSQCAECFNV
;
A
#
# COMPACT_ATOMS: atom_id res chain seq x y z
N MET A 1 2.18 12.82 11.64
CA MET A 1 3.31 12.98 10.69
C MET A 1 4.69 12.66 11.27
N LYS A 2 5.23 13.32 12.31
CA LYS A 2 6.59 12.99 12.84
C LYS A 2 6.73 11.51 13.29
N GLU A 3 5.73 10.98 13.98
CA GLU A 3 5.71 9.57 14.43
C GLU A 3 5.50 8.59 13.26
N GLN A 4 4.58 8.88 12.34
CA GLN A 4 4.42 8.12 11.08
C GLN A 4 5.71 8.07 10.26
N LEU A 5 6.50 9.13 10.30
CA LEU A 5 7.78 9.23 9.59
C LEU A 5 8.87 8.38 10.24
N GLN A 6 8.86 8.22 11.56
CA GLN A 6 9.71 7.24 12.24
C GLN A 6 9.28 5.81 11.92
N LEU A 7 7.97 5.53 11.91
CA LEU A 7 7.42 4.22 11.50
C LEU A 7 7.76 3.89 10.05
N TYR A 8 7.69 4.87 9.16
CA TYR A 8 8.09 4.72 7.75
C TYR A 8 9.55 4.26 7.63
N LYS A 9 10.48 4.86 8.38
CA LYS A 9 11.90 4.48 8.41
C LYS A 9 12.18 3.12 9.05
N LEU A 10 11.36 2.70 10.00
CA LEU A 10 11.52 1.39 10.64
C LEU A 10 10.99 0.26 9.75
N ASN A 11 9.91 0.53 9.01
CA ASN A 11 9.30 -0.44 8.11
C ASN A 11 9.97 -0.51 6.74
N ASN A 12 10.72 0.53 6.35
CA ASN A 12 11.46 0.58 5.09
C ASN A 12 12.93 0.87 5.40
N SER A 13 13.82 -0.09 5.10
CA SER A 13 15.25 0.15 5.26
C SER A 13 15.71 1.33 4.40
N GLU A 14 16.81 1.98 4.76
CA GLU A 14 17.36 3.07 3.96
C GLU A 14 17.70 2.62 2.52
N ALA A 15 18.13 1.36 2.37
CA ALA A 15 18.36 0.72 1.08
C ALA A 15 17.06 0.56 0.28
N ASP A 16 15.96 0.16 0.92
CA ASP A 16 14.64 0.02 0.28
C ASP A 16 14.10 1.37 -0.19
N ILE A 17 14.22 2.40 0.66
CA ILE A 17 13.80 3.76 0.30
C ILE A 17 14.59 4.23 -0.93
N LYS A 18 15.91 4.07 -0.94
CA LYS A 18 16.76 4.43 -2.09
C LYS A 18 16.40 3.64 -3.34
N LYS A 19 16.14 2.33 -3.22
CA LYS A 19 15.72 1.46 -4.32
C LYS A 19 14.38 1.90 -4.92
N ASN A 20 13.40 2.20 -4.07
CA ASN A 20 12.07 2.66 -4.51
C ASN A 20 12.14 4.04 -5.17
N ILE A 21 12.94 4.96 -4.62
CA ILE A 21 13.20 6.26 -5.25
C ILE A 21 13.81 6.05 -6.64
N HIS A 22 14.82 5.18 -6.76
CA HIS A 22 15.49 4.93 -8.03
C HIS A 22 14.56 4.27 -9.08
N ALA A 23 13.70 3.35 -8.66
CA ALA A 23 12.69 2.74 -9.54
C ALA A 23 11.73 3.80 -10.11
N LEU A 24 11.18 4.67 -9.26
CA LEU A 24 10.28 5.74 -9.68
C LEU A 24 10.98 6.82 -10.52
N GLU A 25 12.24 7.13 -10.20
CA GLU A 25 13.08 8.02 -11.01
C GLU A 25 13.31 7.45 -12.41
N THR A 26 13.47 6.13 -12.54
CA THR A 26 13.61 5.45 -13.84
C THR A 26 12.34 5.58 -14.69
N VAL A 27 11.16 5.40 -14.08
CA VAL A 27 9.86 5.59 -14.77
C VAL A 27 9.73 7.02 -15.30
N LEU A 28 10.06 8.01 -14.48
CA LEU A 28 10.05 9.42 -14.86
C LEU A 28 11.07 9.75 -15.97
N ALA A 29 12.27 9.15 -15.90
CA ALA A 29 13.29 9.30 -16.92
C ALA A 29 12.84 8.71 -18.27
N ASN A 30 12.12 7.57 -18.26
CA ASN A 30 11.56 6.96 -19.46
C ASN A 30 10.55 7.89 -20.15
N LEU A 31 9.66 8.54 -19.39
CA LEU A 31 8.74 9.55 -19.93
C LEU A 31 9.51 10.71 -20.56
N LYS A 32 10.49 11.28 -19.85
CA LYS A 32 11.30 12.40 -20.37
C LYS A 32 12.02 12.03 -21.66
N ASN A 33 12.60 10.82 -21.71
CA ASN A 33 13.29 10.31 -22.91
C ASN A 33 12.31 10.10 -24.07
N ALA A 34 11.12 9.56 -23.81
CA ALA A 34 10.09 9.38 -24.84
C ALA A 34 9.65 10.72 -25.43
N VAL A 35 9.52 11.78 -24.62
CA VAL A 35 9.12 13.12 -25.06
C VAL A 35 10.22 13.82 -25.87
N ILE A 36 11.49 13.67 -25.47
CA ILE A 36 12.64 14.30 -26.17
C ILE A 36 12.98 13.59 -27.48
N ALA A 37 12.60 12.31 -27.64
CA ALA A 37 12.84 11.55 -28.86
C ALA A 37 12.14 12.11 -30.10
N PHE A 38 11.07 12.89 -29.95
CA PHE A 38 10.38 13.55 -31.06
C PHE A 38 11.19 14.75 -31.57
N ASN A 39 11.64 14.67 -32.84
CA ASN A 39 12.37 15.74 -33.50
C ASN A 39 11.42 16.86 -34.01
N SER A 40 11.95 17.89 -34.65
CA SER A 40 11.16 19.00 -35.18
C SER A 40 10.12 18.58 -36.22
N ASP A 41 10.44 17.58 -37.05
CA ASP A 41 9.59 17.11 -38.14
C ASP A 41 8.44 16.27 -37.58
N ASP A 42 8.74 15.40 -36.61
CA ASP A 42 7.76 14.62 -35.87
C ASP A 42 6.74 15.57 -35.18
N ILE A 43 7.21 16.63 -34.54
CA ILE A 43 6.36 17.63 -33.86
C ILE A 43 5.52 18.39 -34.87
N SER A 44 6.12 18.85 -35.97
CA SER A 44 5.41 19.60 -37.02
C SER A 44 4.31 18.77 -37.65
N TYR A 45 4.58 17.48 -37.87
CA TYR A 45 3.56 16.53 -38.33
C TYR A 45 2.43 16.37 -37.31
N LEU A 46 2.74 16.09 -36.05
CA LEU A 46 1.71 15.91 -35.01
C LEU A 46 0.86 17.18 -34.83
N GLN A 47 1.45 18.37 -34.98
CA GLN A 47 0.72 19.63 -34.95
C GLN A 47 -0.15 19.82 -36.21
N GLY A 48 0.38 19.50 -37.39
CA GLY A 48 -0.39 19.57 -38.65
C GLY A 48 -1.55 18.59 -38.65
N SER A 49 -1.31 17.35 -38.24
CA SER A 49 -2.34 16.32 -38.10
C SER A 49 -3.40 16.77 -37.11
N TYR A 50 -3.01 17.35 -35.97
CA TYR A 50 -3.95 17.90 -35.00
C TYR A 50 -4.90 18.93 -35.62
N ILE A 51 -4.40 19.86 -36.45
CA ILE A 51 -5.22 20.87 -37.13
C ILE A 51 -6.18 20.24 -38.13
N GLU A 52 -5.72 19.27 -38.93
CA GLU A 52 -6.58 18.50 -39.83
C GLU A 52 -7.65 17.72 -39.07
N PHE A 53 -7.31 17.25 -37.87
CA PHE A 53 -8.14 16.45 -36.98
C PHE A 53 -9.09 17.27 -36.09
N CYS A 54 -8.84 18.56 -35.84
CA CYS A 54 -9.68 19.43 -34.99
C CYS A 54 -11.13 19.56 -35.46
N ASN A 55 -11.43 19.30 -36.73
CA ASN A 55 -12.80 19.24 -37.22
C ASN A 55 -13.55 17.96 -36.80
N ASP A 56 -12.82 16.90 -36.45
CA ASP A 56 -13.32 15.54 -36.14
C ASP A 56 -12.74 14.96 -34.83
N ILE A 57 -12.24 15.77 -33.88
CA ILE A 57 -11.57 15.27 -32.63
C ILE A 57 -12.44 14.27 -31.84
N LEU A 58 -13.76 14.38 -31.93
CA LEU A 58 -14.70 13.45 -31.31
C LEU A 58 -14.80 12.08 -32.03
N ASP A 59 -14.35 11.99 -33.29
CA ASP A 59 -14.53 10.84 -34.19
C ASP A 59 -13.24 10.01 -34.37
N ILE A 60 -12.11 10.46 -33.80
CA ILE A 60 -10.79 9.81 -33.98
C ILE A 60 -10.57 8.64 -33.03
N SER A 61 -11.24 8.57 -31.88
CA SER A 61 -10.96 7.52 -30.89
C SER A 61 -12.12 6.58 -30.62
N MET A 62 -13.35 7.07 -30.79
CA MET A 62 -14.57 6.28 -30.61
C MET A 62 -15.15 6.02 -31.98
N HIS A 63 -15.44 4.76 -32.28
CA HIS A 63 -15.96 4.30 -33.57
C HIS A 63 -14.96 4.24 -34.73
N PHE A 64 -13.77 3.67 -34.51
CA PHE A 64 -12.97 3.17 -35.64
C PHE A 64 -13.73 2.03 -36.36
N LYS A 65 -14.54 2.38 -37.37
CA LYS A 65 -15.40 1.45 -38.13
C LYS A 65 -14.62 0.33 -38.87
N ASN A 66 -13.29 0.36 -38.85
CA ASN A 66 -12.40 -0.44 -39.69
C ASN A 66 -11.17 -1.02 -38.93
N THR A 67 -11.16 -1.11 -37.59
CA THR A 67 -10.00 -1.67 -36.84
C THR A 67 -9.63 -3.09 -37.26
N LYS A 68 -10.62 -3.87 -37.72
CA LYS A 68 -10.47 -5.24 -38.23
C LYS A 68 -9.39 -5.37 -39.30
N TYR A 69 -9.15 -4.36 -40.12
CA TYR A 69 -8.13 -4.43 -41.16
C TYR A 69 -6.70 -4.58 -40.62
N PHE A 70 -6.42 -4.08 -39.41
CA PHE A 70 -5.10 -4.26 -38.79
C PHE A 70 -4.86 -5.73 -38.41
N PHE A 71 -5.88 -6.42 -37.90
CA PHE A 71 -5.82 -7.83 -37.51
C PHE A 71 -5.83 -8.80 -38.71
N LEU A 72 -6.38 -8.38 -39.85
CA LEU A 72 -6.39 -9.17 -41.09
C LEU A 72 -5.10 -9.03 -41.92
N SER A 73 -4.18 -8.14 -41.52
CA SER A 73 -2.89 -7.98 -42.20
C SER A 73 -2.07 -9.26 -42.16
N LYS A 74 -1.49 -9.66 -43.30
CA LYS A 74 -0.56 -10.81 -43.38
C LYS A 74 0.66 -10.63 -42.46
N ASN A 75 0.99 -9.38 -42.11
CA ASN A 75 2.13 -9.02 -41.26
C ASN A 75 1.72 -8.67 -39.83
N PHE A 76 0.48 -8.95 -39.39
CA PHE A 76 0.00 -8.58 -38.05
C PHE A 76 0.93 -9.08 -36.94
N LYS A 77 1.21 -10.39 -36.88
CA LYS A 77 2.11 -10.96 -35.86
C LYS A 77 3.50 -10.34 -35.89
N THR A 78 4.07 -10.19 -37.08
CA THR A 78 5.38 -9.56 -37.27
C THR A 78 5.38 -8.11 -36.79
N ASN A 79 4.30 -7.36 -37.07
CA ASN A 79 4.14 -5.99 -36.59
C ASN A 79 4.11 -5.92 -35.05
N ILE A 80 3.34 -6.80 -34.41
CA ILE A 80 3.28 -6.85 -32.95
C ILE A 80 4.63 -7.24 -32.35
N GLN A 81 5.29 -8.28 -32.86
CA GLN A 81 6.62 -8.71 -32.41
C GLN A 81 7.72 -7.66 -32.65
N THR A 82 7.61 -6.86 -33.70
CA THR A 82 8.64 -5.86 -34.02
C THR A 82 8.48 -4.59 -33.21
N TYR A 83 7.24 -4.08 -33.08
CA TYR A 83 7.01 -2.73 -32.54
C TYR A 83 6.45 -2.71 -31.13
N TYR A 84 5.70 -3.74 -30.74
CA TYR A 84 4.99 -3.79 -29.46
C TYR A 84 5.63 -4.78 -28.47
N GLU A 85 6.80 -5.34 -28.77
CA GLU A 85 7.45 -6.37 -27.93
C GLU A 85 7.54 -6.01 -26.43
N ASN A 86 7.76 -4.74 -26.12
CA ASN A 86 7.84 -4.20 -24.76
C ASN A 86 6.65 -3.27 -24.41
N SER A 87 5.51 -3.42 -25.09
CA SER A 87 4.30 -2.63 -24.82
C SER A 87 3.33 -3.41 -23.96
N PHE A 88 2.63 -2.71 -23.06
CA PHE A 88 1.53 -3.28 -22.29
C PHE A 88 0.37 -3.77 -23.18
N LEU A 89 0.29 -3.32 -24.43
CA LEU A 89 -0.76 -3.73 -25.38
C LEU A 89 -0.50 -5.11 -26.03
N LYS A 90 0.74 -5.62 -25.96
CA LYS A 90 1.19 -6.72 -26.83
C LYS A 90 0.36 -7.98 -26.70
N ASP A 91 0.32 -8.55 -25.51
CA ASP A 91 -0.24 -9.89 -25.28
C ASP A 91 -1.76 -9.87 -25.47
N ASP A 92 -2.42 -8.83 -24.97
CA ASP A 92 -3.87 -8.65 -25.11
C ASP A 92 -4.29 -8.42 -26.58
N ILE A 93 -3.54 -7.62 -27.35
CA ILE A 93 -3.81 -7.43 -28.78
C ILE A 93 -3.54 -8.73 -29.57
N LEU A 94 -2.54 -9.52 -29.21
CA LEU A 94 -2.29 -10.82 -29.84
C LEU A 94 -3.42 -11.82 -29.58
N GLU A 95 -3.96 -11.85 -28.37
CA GLU A 95 -5.06 -12.74 -28.00
C GLU A 95 -6.32 -12.47 -28.85
N LEU A 96 -6.56 -11.20 -29.17
CA LEU A 96 -7.71 -10.76 -29.97
C LEU A 96 -7.61 -11.12 -31.46
N GLU A 97 -6.47 -11.62 -31.96
CA GLU A 97 -6.26 -11.95 -33.38
C GLU A 97 -7.35 -12.87 -33.93
N ASN A 98 -7.67 -13.94 -33.20
CA ASN A 98 -8.66 -14.93 -33.64
C ASN A 98 -10.08 -14.35 -33.65
N THR A 99 -10.42 -13.54 -32.64
CA THR A 99 -11.71 -12.86 -32.51
C THR A 99 -11.97 -11.98 -33.74
N PHE A 100 -10.99 -11.19 -34.16
CA PHE A 100 -11.11 -10.31 -35.32
C PHE A 100 -11.04 -11.06 -36.67
N LYS A 101 -10.32 -12.19 -36.76
CA LYS A 101 -10.28 -13.04 -37.96
C LYS A 101 -11.59 -13.78 -38.22
N LEU A 102 -12.27 -14.24 -37.16
CA LEU A 102 -13.49 -15.04 -37.25
C LEU A 102 -14.76 -14.19 -37.43
N ALA A 103 -14.70 -12.89 -37.17
CA ALA A 103 -15.84 -11.99 -37.38
C ALA A 103 -16.27 -11.95 -38.86
N THR A 104 -17.57 -11.92 -39.14
CA THR A 104 -18.10 -11.80 -40.51
C THR A 104 -17.89 -10.37 -41.04
N LYS A 105 -18.08 -10.12 -42.34
CA LYS A 105 -17.95 -8.76 -42.91
C LYS A 105 -18.99 -7.77 -42.38
N GLU A 106 -20.07 -8.25 -41.77
CA GLU A 106 -21.22 -7.46 -41.34
C GLU A 106 -21.29 -7.26 -39.82
N SER A 107 -20.50 -7.98 -39.01
CA SER A 107 -20.40 -7.77 -37.57
C SER A 107 -19.16 -6.94 -37.22
N ASP A 108 -19.34 -5.88 -36.43
CA ASP A 108 -18.23 -5.17 -35.79
C ASP A 108 -17.79 -5.98 -34.55
N PRO A 109 -16.65 -6.70 -34.58
CA PRO A 109 -16.20 -7.52 -33.46
C PRO A 109 -16.00 -6.74 -32.16
N GLN A 110 -15.92 -5.41 -32.23
CA GLN A 110 -15.81 -4.54 -31.06
C GLN A 110 -17.06 -4.53 -30.18
N GLN A 111 -18.25 -4.79 -30.76
CA GLN A 111 -19.52 -4.80 -30.02
C GLN A 111 -19.63 -5.99 -29.05
N SER A 112 -18.86 -7.06 -29.27
CA SER A 112 -18.81 -8.23 -28.40
C SER A 112 -17.68 -8.20 -27.37
N LEU A 113 -16.82 -7.18 -27.40
CA LEU A 113 -15.74 -7.02 -26.43
C LEU A 113 -16.26 -6.29 -25.17
N ASP A 114 -15.68 -6.65 -24.02
CA ASP A 114 -15.76 -5.80 -22.83
C ASP A 114 -15.14 -4.41 -23.12
N ASP A 115 -15.53 -3.42 -22.32
CA ASP A 115 -15.19 -2.03 -22.59
C ASP A 115 -13.67 -1.77 -22.53
N THR A 116 -12.95 -2.45 -21.63
CA THR A 116 -11.49 -2.31 -21.53
C THR A 116 -10.77 -2.86 -22.76
N LYS A 117 -11.15 -4.04 -23.26
CA LYS A 117 -10.60 -4.60 -24.50
C LYS A 117 -10.97 -3.76 -25.71
N ARG A 118 -12.16 -3.15 -25.72
CA ARG A 118 -12.60 -2.23 -26.78
C ARG A 118 -11.71 -0.98 -26.83
N ASP A 119 -11.51 -0.33 -25.69
CA ASP A 119 -10.67 0.86 -25.57
C ASP A 119 -9.22 0.59 -25.93
N MET A 120 -8.70 -0.58 -25.55
CA MET A 120 -7.38 -1.04 -25.92
C MET A 120 -7.22 -1.19 -27.44
N VAL A 121 -8.19 -1.81 -28.10
CA VAL A 121 -8.22 -1.92 -29.57
C VAL A 121 -8.29 -0.55 -30.23
N TRP A 122 -9.03 0.39 -29.64
CA TRP A 122 -9.09 1.77 -30.12
C TRP A 122 -7.75 2.48 -29.99
N LEU A 123 -7.05 2.32 -28.86
CA LEU A 123 -5.73 2.92 -28.68
C LEU A 123 -4.69 2.32 -29.65
N PHE A 124 -4.70 1.00 -29.82
CA PHE A 124 -3.87 0.34 -30.83
C PHE A 124 -4.16 0.90 -32.24
N SER A 125 -5.43 1.03 -32.59
CA SER A 125 -5.85 1.54 -33.91
C SER A 125 -5.49 3.01 -34.10
N LEU A 126 -5.58 3.82 -33.04
CA LEU A 126 -5.15 5.22 -33.03
C LEU A 126 -3.66 5.32 -33.35
N ILE A 127 -2.82 4.54 -32.65
CA ILE A 127 -1.37 4.49 -32.87
C ILE A 127 -1.06 4.07 -34.31
N GLU A 128 -1.68 3.00 -34.81
CA GLU A 128 -1.46 2.51 -36.17
C GLU A 128 -1.89 3.54 -37.24
N ASN A 129 -2.98 4.28 -37.02
CA ASN A 129 -3.45 5.29 -37.97
C ASN A 129 -2.57 6.53 -37.99
N ILE A 130 -2.16 7.04 -36.82
CA ILE A 130 -1.27 8.21 -36.71
C ILE A 130 0.07 7.90 -37.37
N THR A 131 0.60 6.69 -37.17
CA THR A 131 1.89 6.28 -37.74
C THR A 131 1.78 6.03 -39.24
N ARG A 132 0.71 5.38 -39.72
CA ARG A 132 0.47 5.18 -41.16
C ARG A 132 0.37 6.48 -41.96
N LYS A 133 -0.24 7.53 -41.40
CA LYS A 133 -0.35 8.85 -42.06
C LYS A 133 0.97 9.63 -42.08
N TYR A 134 1.90 9.31 -41.17
CA TYR A 134 3.24 9.90 -41.15
C TYR A 134 4.11 9.34 -42.28
N ASP A 135 3.98 8.05 -42.54
CA ASP A 135 4.75 7.31 -43.54
C ASP A 135 4.32 7.65 -44.98
N LYS A 136 4.97 8.66 -45.58
CA LYS A 136 4.93 8.88 -47.04
C LYS A 136 5.85 7.91 -47.82
N SER A 137 6.72 7.16 -47.13
CA SER A 137 7.62 6.14 -47.67
C SER A 137 7.76 4.97 -46.70
N SER A 138 7.92 3.74 -47.21
CA SER A 138 7.84 2.46 -46.50
C SER A 138 8.86 2.19 -45.39
N ASP A 139 9.81 3.09 -45.11
CA ASP A 139 10.99 2.81 -44.27
C ASP A 139 11.05 3.59 -42.93
N ASN A 140 10.09 4.45 -42.58
CA ASN A 140 10.21 5.32 -41.40
C ASN A 140 9.66 4.71 -40.09
N HIS A 141 10.15 3.52 -39.76
CA HIS A 141 9.80 2.73 -38.57
C HIS A 141 10.14 3.41 -37.23
N GLU A 142 10.97 4.46 -37.25
CA GLU A 142 11.42 5.18 -36.05
C GLU A 142 10.29 5.95 -35.36
N PHE A 143 9.43 6.63 -36.13
CA PHE A 143 8.33 7.42 -35.57
C PHE A 143 7.30 6.54 -34.86
N LYS A 144 6.99 5.37 -35.43
CA LYS A 144 6.13 4.38 -34.79
C LYS A 144 6.66 3.93 -33.44
N ILE A 145 7.96 3.65 -33.35
CA ILE A 145 8.62 3.28 -32.08
C ILE A 145 8.51 4.44 -31.07
N LYS A 146 8.68 5.70 -31.50
CA LYS A 146 8.54 6.87 -30.62
C LYS A 146 7.12 6.99 -30.05
N ILE A 147 6.09 6.86 -30.89
CA ILE A 147 4.68 6.94 -30.47
C ILE A 147 4.33 5.80 -29.50
N ILE A 148 4.74 4.57 -29.78
CA ILE A 148 4.47 3.43 -28.89
C ILE A 148 5.18 3.63 -27.54
N LYS A 149 6.45 4.03 -27.55
CA LYS A 149 7.20 4.35 -26.32
C LYS A 149 6.56 5.49 -25.53
N PHE A 150 5.98 6.48 -26.21
CA PHE A 150 5.28 7.60 -25.57
C PHE A 150 4.06 7.13 -24.79
N TYR A 151 3.17 6.34 -25.40
CA TYR A 151 2.00 5.79 -24.72
C TYR A 151 2.38 4.80 -23.62
N ASN A 152 3.36 3.91 -23.85
CA ASN A 152 3.85 3.01 -22.80
C ASN A 152 4.40 3.80 -21.60
N ALA A 153 5.18 4.86 -21.84
CA ALA A 153 5.73 5.66 -20.75
C ALA A 153 4.64 6.39 -19.94
N LEU A 154 3.55 6.81 -20.58
CA LEU A 154 2.40 7.38 -19.88
C LEU A 154 1.65 6.33 -19.04
N HIS A 155 1.45 5.14 -19.59
CA HIS A 155 0.83 4.03 -18.87
C HIS A 155 1.65 3.63 -17.64
N ASP A 156 2.96 3.40 -17.82
CA ASP A 156 3.87 3.04 -16.72
C ASP A 156 3.92 4.14 -15.66
N LEU A 157 3.85 5.41 -16.08
CA LEU A 157 3.79 6.53 -15.15
C LEU A 157 2.53 6.47 -14.30
N PHE A 158 1.35 6.30 -14.89
CA PHE A 158 0.10 6.25 -14.12
C PHE A 158 0.04 5.03 -13.23
N LEU A 159 0.48 3.87 -13.71
CA LEU A 159 0.60 2.64 -12.93
C LEU A 159 1.41 2.83 -11.64
N ASN A 160 2.45 3.68 -11.69
CA ASN A 160 3.32 3.92 -10.55
C ASN A 160 2.92 5.14 -9.71
N PHE A 161 2.12 6.06 -10.25
CA PHE A 161 1.87 7.36 -9.62
C PHE A 161 0.41 7.68 -9.27
N SER A 162 -0.58 7.12 -9.96
CA SER A 162 -1.99 7.42 -9.70
C SER A 162 -2.91 6.31 -10.21
N ASP A 163 -3.57 5.62 -9.28
CA ASP A 163 -4.61 4.62 -9.59
C ASP A 163 -5.82 5.26 -10.30
N ILE A 164 -6.12 6.52 -10.00
CA ILE A 164 -7.23 7.27 -10.60
C ILE A 164 -6.92 7.57 -12.07
N LEU A 165 -5.73 8.07 -12.37
CA LEU A 165 -5.31 8.33 -13.75
C LEU A 165 -5.13 7.03 -14.53
N LEU A 166 -4.70 5.94 -13.87
CA LEU A 166 -4.64 4.61 -14.50
C LEU A 166 -6.03 4.12 -14.88
N ALA A 167 -7.02 4.23 -14.00
CA ALA A 167 -8.40 3.85 -14.28
C ALA A 167 -9.02 4.68 -15.43
N LYS A 168 -8.58 5.94 -15.58
CA LYS A 168 -9.00 6.85 -16.65
C LYS A 168 -8.05 6.86 -17.86
N TYR A 169 -7.06 5.96 -17.91
CA TYR A 169 -5.98 6.03 -18.88
C TYR A 169 -6.50 6.07 -20.32
N TYR A 170 -7.37 5.12 -20.70
CA TYR A 170 -7.93 5.09 -22.06
C TYR A 170 -8.80 6.32 -22.35
N GLY A 171 -9.71 6.69 -21.44
CA GLY A 171 -10.57 7.87 -21.60
C GLY A 171 -9.76 9.16 -21.84
N ILE A 172 -8.60 9.31 -21.20
CA ILE A 172 -7.69 10.44 -21.43
C ILE A 172 -6.91 10.25 -22.74
N MET A 173 -6.28 9.10 -22.96
CA MET A 173 -5.42 8.90 -24.15
C MET A 173 -6.19 8.96 -25.47
N LEU A 174 -7.45 8.53 -25.47
CA LEU A 174 -8.32 8.48 -26.63
C LEU A 174 -8.89 9.87 -26.97
N CYS A 175 -9.36 10.64 -25.98
CA CYS A 175 -9.91 11.99 -26.24
C CYS A 175 -8.82 13.07 -26.51
N ASN A 176 -7.53 12.75 -26.40
CA ASN A 176 -6.46 13.73 -26.55
C ASN A 176 -5.43 13.33 -27.62
N HIS A 177 -5.26 14.19 -28.61
CA HIS A 177 -4.24 14.01 -29.64
C HIS A 177 -2.82 14.05 -29.02
N PRO A 178 -1.86 13.22 -29.47
CA PRO A 178 -0.51 13.18 -28.91
C PRO A 178 0.20 14.54 -28.87
N ALA A 179 -0.08 15.42 -29.85
CA ALA A 179 0.45 16.77 -29.89
C ALA A 179 0.10 17.59 -28.64
N ILE A 180 -1.15 17.51 -28.16
CA ILE A 180 -1.60 18.22 -26.97
C ILE A 180 -0.95 17.63 -25.72
N LEU A 181 -0.91 16.29 -25.61
CA LEU A 181 -0.28 15.60 -24.49
C LEU A 181 1.21 15.94 -24.40
N LEU A 182 1.92 15.95 -25.53
CA LEU A 182 3.32 16.39 -25.61
C LEU A 182 3.49 17.85 -25.18
N ALA A 183 2.56 18.74 -25.58
CA ALA A 183 2.59 20.14 -25.17
C ALA A 183 2.40 20.28 -23.65
N LEU A 184 1.47 19.54 -23.06
CA LEU A 184 1.22 19.52 -21.61
C LEU A 184 2.46 19.04 -20.84
N ILE A 185 3.06 17.92 -21.25
CA ILE A 185 4.23 17.37 -20.57
C ILE A 185 5.43 18.30 -20.72
N LYS A 186 5.68 18.86 -21.92
CA LYS A 186 6.77 19.83 -22.14
C LYS A 186 6.58 21.11 -21.33
N SER A 187 5.35 21.58 -21.18
CA SER A 187 5.01 22.75 -20.35
C SER A 187 5.23 22.44 -18.86
N SER A 188 4.82 21.27 -18.40
CA SER A 188 5.00 20.80 -17.01
C SER A 188 6.48 20.64 -16.64
N LEU A 189 7.29 20.06 -17.54
CA LEU A 189 8.74 19.91 -17.37
C LEU A 189 9.50 21.25 -17.29
N LYS A 190 8.89 22.35 -17.74
CA LYS A 190 9.44 23.71 -17.71
C LYS A 190 8.63 24.68 -16.85
N ALA A 191 7.66 24.17 -16.08
CA ALA A 191 6.72 24.97 -15.33
C ALA A 191 7.43 25.86 -14.31
N ALA A 192 6.99 27.12 -14.22
CA ALA A 192 7.39 28.03 -13.14
C ALA A 192 6.50 27.83 -11.90
N SER A 193 5.22 27.51 -12.10
CA SER A 193 4.25 27.19 -11.05
C SER A 193 3.14 26.28 -11.58
N LEU A 194 2.41 25.61 -10.69
CA LEU A 194 1.27 24.76 -11.04
C LEU A 194 0.18 25.59 -11.73
N ASP A 195 -0.13 26.76 -11.16
CA ASP A 195 -1.13 27.69 -11.66
C ASP A 195 -0.84 28.18 -13.10
N SER A 196 0.45 28.36 -13.44
CA SER A 196 0.84 28.80 -14.78
C SER A 196 0.45 27.80 -15.86
N VAL A 197 0.64 26.50 -15.61
CA VAL A 197 0.28 25.45 -16.56
C VAL A 197 -1.22 25.17 -16.51
N LEU A 198 -1.82 25.12 -15.32
CA LEU A 198 -3.27 24.94 -15.17
C LEU A 198 -4.06 25.95 -16.00
N LYS A 199 -3.74 27.25 -15.87
CA LYS A 199 -4.45 28.31 -16.62
C LYS A 199 -4.36 28.12 -18.14
N SER A 200 -3.19 27.75 -18.66
CA SER A 200 -2.99 27.55 -20.09
C SER A 200 -3.76 26.38 -20.68
N PHE A 201 -4.06 25.34 -19.88
CA PHE A 201 -4.74 24.14 -20.36
C PHE A 201 -6.22 24.08 -19.96
N SER A 202 -6.61 24.74 -18.87
CA SER A 202 -8.02 24.87 -18.44
C SER A 202 -8.80 25.91 -19.25
N SER A 203 -8.20 27.08 -19.56
CA SER A 203 -8.92 28.17 -20.27
C SER A 203 -9.46 27.73 -21.63
N ASP A 204 -8.70 26.89 -22.30
CA ASP A 204 -8.96 26.43 -23.65
C ASP A 204 -9.58 25.02 -23.67
N SER A 205 -9.83 24.43 -22.48
CA SER A 205 -10.36 23.06 -22.31
C SER A 205 -9.63 22.04 -23.20
N LEU A 206 -8.31 22.16 -23.26
CA LEU A 206 -7.46 21.44 -24.23
C LEU A 206 -7.36 19.95 -23.92
N ILE A 207 -7.41 19.61 -22.63
CA ILE A 207 -7.33 18.23 -22.16
C ILE A 207 -8.73 17.74 -21.83
N LYS A 208 -9.08 16.59 -22.38
CA LYS A 208 -10.40 15.97 -22.24
C LYS A 208 -10.32 14.58 -21.64
N GLU A 209 -11.44 14.07 -21.16
CA GLU A 209 -11.63 12.66 -20.82
C GLU A 209 -12.94 12.14 -21.40
N CYS A 210 -13.01 10.84 -21.65
CA CYS A 210 -14.24 10.19 -22.05
C CYS A 210 -14.86 9.41 -20.90
N ASP A 211 -16.19 9.54 -20.78
CA ASP A 211 -17.03 8.66 -19.98
C ASP A 211 -18.33 8.42 -20.76
N ASP A 212 -18.79 7.16 -20.85
CA ASP A 212 -20.01 6.76 -21.60
C ASP A 212 -20.16 7.40 -22.99
N ASP A 213 -19.13 7.28 -23.84
CA ASP A 213 -19.08 7.83 -25.21
C ASP A 213 -19.18 9.37 -25.33
N LYS A 214 -18.90 10.11 -24.24
CA LYS A 214 -18.87 11.58 -24.24
C LYS A 214 -17.53 12.13 -23.81
N CYS A 215 -16.80 12.78 -24.72
CA CYS A 215 -15.61 13.55 -24.36
C CYS A 215 -16.01 14.86 -23.68
N THR A 216 -15.55 15.06 -22.45
CA THR A 216 -15.74 16.27 -21.64
C THR A 216 -14.39 16.87 -21.24
N PRO A 217 -14.30 18.19 -20.93
CA PRO A 217 -13.08 18.78 -20.39
C PRO A 217 -12.66 18.10 -19.09
N LEU A 218 -11.36 17.84 -18.94
CA LEU A 218 -10.81 17.26 -17.72
C LEU A 218 -10.98 18.26 -16.56
N SER A 219 -11.41 17.79 -15.39
CA SER A 219 -11.51 18.65 -14.21
C SER A 219 -10.16 19.27 -13.83
N ASP A 220 -10.17 20.48 -13.27
CA ASP A 220 -8.95 21.16 -12.80
C ASP A 220 -8.16 20.33 -11.78
N GLU A 221 -8.84 19.50 -10.99
CA GLU A 221 -8.23 18.59 -10.02
C GLU A 221 -7.41 17.48 -10.69
N LEU A 222 -7.99 16.81 -11.69
CA LEU A 222 -7.28 15.75 -12.45
C LEU A 222 -6.20 16.34 -13.34
N LEU A 223 -6.42 17.54 -13.90
CA LEU A 223 -5.39 18.25 -14.65
C LEU A 223 -4.21 18.64 -13.75
N ALA A 224 -4.46 19.08 -12.52
CA ALA A 224 -3.43 19.36 -11.54
C ALA A 224 -2.64 18.10 -11.16
N GLU A 225 -3.31 16.96 -11.01
CA GLU A 225 -2.67 15.67 -10.76
C GLU A 225 -1.71 15.29 -11.91
N LEU A 226 -2.16 15.41 -13.17
CA LEU A 226 -1.30 15.21 -14.35
C LEU A 226 -0.08 16.14 -14.36
N ILE A 227 -0.30 17.45 -14.19
CA ILE A 227 0.77 18.46 -14.23
C ILE A 227 1.80 18.19 -13.14
N THR A 228 1.36 17.94 -11.91
CA THR A 228 2.27 17.72 -10.78
C THR A 228 3.10 16.45 -10.97
N ILE A 229 2.54 15.36 -11.51
CA ILE A 229 3.31 14.15 -11.85
C ILE A 229 4.34 14.46 -12.96
N PHE A 230 3.92 15.10 -14.06
CA PHE A 230 4.81 15.43 -15.18
C PHE A 230 5.92 16.41 -14.80
N ALA A 231 5.69 17.24 -13.79
CA ALA A 231 6.64 18.24 -13.33
C ALA A 231 7.67 17.69 -12.30
N ILE A 232 7.52 16.48 -11.76
CA ILE A 232 8.48 15.90 -10.80
C ILE A 232 9.95 15.99 -11.28
N PRO A 233 10.29 15.72 -12.57
CA PRO A 233 11.67 15.81 -13.05
C PRO A 233 12.22 17.24 -13.15
N ASN A 234 11.37 18.27 -13.03
CA ASN A 234 11.78 19.67 -13.14
C ASN A 234 12.43 20.12 -11.81
N PRO A 235 13.75 20.42 -11.80
CA PRO A 235 14.45 20.81 -10.58
C PRO A 235 14.00 22.16 -10.00
N ASN A 236 13.28 22.97 -10.78
CA ASN A 236 12.76 24.26 -10.34
C ASN A 236 11.33 24.16 -9.79
N PHE A 237 10.65 23.02 -9.96
CA PHE A 237 9.30 22.79 -9.48
C PHE A 237 9.32 22.12 -8.10
N SER A 238 8.50 22.61 -7.17
CA SER A 238 8.52 22.19 -5.76
C SER A 238 7.12 21.82 -5.27
N CYS A 239 6.55 20.78 -5.87
CA CYS A 239 5.19 20.35 -5.56
C CYS A 239 5.12 18.83 -5.56
N LEU A 240 4.42 18.30 -4.56
CA LEU A 240 3.97 16.91 -4.48
C LEU A 240 2.86 16.67 -5.50
N ILE A 241 2.46 15.41 -5.63
CA ILE A 241 1.36 15.06 -6.54
C ILE A 241 0.06 15.58 -5.95
N TYR A 242 -0.66 16.38 -6.73
CA TYR A 242 -2.00 16.82 -6.36
C TYR A 242 -2.94 15.62 -6.39
N SER A 243 -3.61 15.37 -5.26
CA SER A 243 -4.74 14.45 -5.17
C SER A 243 -5.62 14.93 -4.01
N LYS A 244 -6.91 14.56 -4.00
CA LYS A 244 -7.79 14.91 -2.87
C LYS A 244 -7.25 14.41 -1.54
N THR A 245 -6.63 13.23 -1.54
CA THR A 245 -6.00 12.63 -0.36
C THR A 245 -4.83 13.48 0.11
N ASN A 246 -3.86 13.79 -0.77
CA ASN A 246 -2.70 14.61 -0.39
C ASN A 246 -3.12 16.03 0.01
N ALA A 247 -4.09 16.62 -0.68
CA ALA A 247 -4.61 17.93 -0.34
C ALA A 247 -5.24 17.93 1.07
N LYS A 248 -6.01 16.89 1.41
CA LYS A 248 -6.55 16.70 2.75
C LYS A 248 -5.44 16.53 3.79
N THR A 249 -4.43 15.68 3.54
CA THR A 249 -3.31 15.44 4.46
C THR A 249 -2.51 16.72 4.75
N LEU A 250 -2.39 17.60 3.76
CA LEU A 250 -1.72 18.90 3.88
C LEU A 250 -2.66 20.02 4.36
N ASN A 251 -3.93 19.73 4.65
CA ASN A 251 -4.99 20.71 4.95
C ASN A 251 -5.05 21.84 3.92
N SER A 252 -4.92 21.51 2.63
CA SER A 252 -4.87 22.45 1.50
C SER A 252 -6.05 22.27 0.56
N THR A 253 -6.29 23.30 -0.23
CA THR A 253 -7.13 23.32 -1.43
C THR A 253 -6.25 23.39 -2.68
N LEU A 254 -6.84 23.29 -3.88
CA LEU A 254 -6.08 23.40 -5.13
C LEU A 254 -5.28 24.72 -5.24
N SER A 255 -5.85 25.84 -4.79
CA SER A 255 -5.24 27.17 -4.95
C SER A 255 -4.01 27.41 -4.08
N ASP A 256 -3.91 26.75 -2.92
CA ASP A 256 -2.79 26.88 -1.99
C ASP A 256 -1.93 25.59 -1.89
N PHE A 257 -2.26 24.57 -2.69
CA PHE A 257 -1.59 23.27 -2.66
C PHE A 257 -0.09 23.37 -2.91
N GLU A 258 0.33 24.05 -3.99
CA GLU A 258 1.75 24.18 -4.35
C GLU A 258 2.57 24.79 -3.22
N LYS A 259 2.04 25.84 -2.58
CA LYS A 259 2.70 26.49 -1.44
C LYS A 259 2.84 25.54 -0.26
N LYS A 260 1.74 24.93 0.20
CA LYS A 260 1.75 23.99 1.35
C LYS A 260 2.59 22.76 1.08
N SER A 261 2.62 22.33 -0.17
CA SER A 261 3.44 21.22 -0.63
C SER A 261 4.93 21.55 -0.57
N SER A 262 5.35 22.72 -1.07
CA SER A 262 6.76 23.14 -0.96
C SER A 262 7.16 23.29 0.51
N GLU A 263 6.33 23.91 1.35
CA GLU A 263 6.61 24.02 2.78
C GLU A 263 6.78 22.65 3.45
N PHE A 264 5.99 21.65 3.05
CA PHE A 264 6.11 20.30 3.54
C PHE A 264 7.42 19.64 3.09
N ILE A 265 7.79 19.78 1.81
CA ILE A 265 9.07 19.25 1.27
C ILE A 265 10.26 19.89 1.99
N ASP A 266 10.21 21.21 2.21
CA ASP A 266 11.30 21.98 2.82
C ASP A 266 11.47 21.66 4.31
N LYS A 267 10.37 21.54 5.06
CA LYS A 267 10.39 21.19 6.50
C LYS A 267 10.80 19.74 6.78
N ASN A 268 10.79 18.86 5.78
CA ASN A 268 11.21 17.46 5.93
C ASN A 268 12.73 17.32 5.76
N GLU A 269 13.47 17.64 6.83
CA GLU A 269 14.95 17.54 6.93
C GLU A 269 15.47 16.10 6.75
N ILE A 270 14.58 15.12 6.85
CA ILE A 270 14.88 13.69 6.79
C ILE A 270 15.40 13.22 5.43
N PHE A 271 15.06 13.95 4.37
CA PHE A 271 15.45 13.66 2.99
C PHE A 271 16.49 14.66 2.48
N ASP A 272 17.19 15.34 3.38
CA ASP A 272 18.23 16.30 3.03
C ASP A 272 19.42 15.62 2.34
N GLY A 273 20.04 16.35 1.42
CA GLY A 273 21.10 15.82 0.55
C GLY A 273 20.59 15.12 -0.72
N LEU A 274 19.28 14.89 -0.86
CA LEU A 274 18.69 14.45 -2.13
C LEU A 274 18.48 15.62 -3.10
N SER A 275 18.57 15.34 -4.40
CA SER A 275 18.13 16.28 -5.43
C SER A 275 16.64 16.57 -5.27
N LYS A 276 16.19 17.76 -5.71
CA LYS A 276 14.78 18.17 -5.54
C LYS A 276 13.77 17.16 -6.10
N PRO A 277 13.94 16.58 -7.31
CA PRO A 277 13.06 15.51 -7.80
C PRO A 277 13.03 14.28 -6.89
N ARG A 278 14.20 13.84 -6.39
CA ARG A 278 14.29 12.70 -5.46
C ARG A 278 13.64 13.00 -4.11
N LYS A 279 13.74 14.25 -3.63
CA LYS A 279 13.08 14.69 -2.40
C LYS A 279 11.56 14.64 -2.55
N ILE A 280 11.02 15.09 -3.69
CA ILE A 280 9.58 14.97 -4.01
C ILE A 280 9.15 13.51 -4.02
N ILE A 281 9.87 12.62 -4.71
CA ILE A 281 9.55 11.18 -4.75
C ILE A 281 9.59 10.57 -3.34
N ALA A 282 10.59 10.91 -2.54
CA ALA A 282 10.71 10.42 -1.16
C ALA A 282 9.55 10.88 -0.28
N CYS A 283 9.17 12.16 -0.37
CA CYS A 283 8.01 12.71 0.33
C CYS A 283 6.69 12.07 -0.16
N GLU A 284 6.56 11.78 -1.45
CA GLU A 284 5.38 11.10 -2.00
C GLU A 284 5.27 9.66 -1.50
N LEU A 285 6.36 8.90 -1.49
CA LEU A 285 6.40 7.55 -0.90
C LEU A 285 6.03 7.59 0.59
N PHE A 286 6.54 8.59 1.32
CA PHE A 286 6.16 8.81 2.71
C PHE A 286 4.68 9.17 2.87
N LEU A 287 4.12 10.02 2.01
CA LEU A 287 2.69 10.36 2.04
C LEU A 287 1.81 9.18 1.67
N ARG A 288 2.19 8.34 0.70
CA ARG A 288 1.46 7.10 0.40
C ARG A 288 1.46 6.14 1.57
N TYR A 289 2.62 5.97 2.21
CA TYR A 289 2.72 5.20 3.44
C TYR A 289 1.86 5.82 4.53
N SER A 290 1.95 7.14 4.72
CA SER A 290 1.18 7.89 5.70
C SER A 290 -0.29 7.71 5.43
N ASN A 291 -0.82 7.99 4.24
CA ASN A 291 -2.24 7.83 3.86
C ASN A 291 -2.75 6.39 4.02
N LYS A 292 -1.93 5.37 3.70
CA LYS A 292 -2.27 3.96 4.00
C LYS A 292 -2.28 3.65 5.50
N THR A 293 -1.51 4.42 6.27
CA THR A 293 -1.42 4.33 7.73
C THR A 293 -2.09 5.52 8.43
N ASP A 294 -2.89 6.33 7.71
CA ASP A 294 -3.44 7.61 8.19
C ASP A 294 -4.74 7.32 8.88
N VAL A 295 -4.55 6.60 9.97
CA VAL A 295 -5.33 6.58 11.18
C VAL A 295 -5.10 7.98 11.81
N GLY A 296 -5.70 9.03 11.23
CA GLY A 296 -5.54 10.44 11.60
C GLY A 296 -5.99 10.83 13.03
N ASN A 297 -6.27 9.83 13.86
CA ASN A 297 -6.31 9.83 15.30
C ASN A 297 -5.64 8.50 15.63
N ILE A 298 -4.41 8.41 16.18
CA ILE A 298 -3.89 7.11 16.65
C ILE A 298 -5.00 6.51 17.50
N SER A 299 -5.60 5.44 16.98
CA SER A 299 -6.77 4.87 17.63
C SER A 299 -6.37 4.54 19.06
N LYS A 300 -7.21 4.87 20.03
CA LYS A 300 -6.92 4.55 21.44
C LYS A 300 -6.77 3.04 21.65
N ASN A 301 -7.24 2.25 20.69
CA ASN A 301 -7.02 0.81 20.57
C ASN A 301 -6.44 0.46 19.19
N ILE A 302 -5.24 -0.12 19.13
CA ILE A 302 -4.60 -0.61 17.90
C ILE A 302 -4.37 -2.12 18.01
N LEU A 303 -4.75 -2.87 16.98
CA LEU A 303 -4.52 -4.31 16.89
C LEU A 303 -3.58 -4.61 15.73
N LEU A 304 -2.34 -4.97 16.05
CA LEU A 304 -1.37 -5.44 15.06
C LEU A 304 -1.64 -6.92 14.79
N ILE A 305 -2.12 -7.25 13.59
CA ILE A 305 -2.52 -8.62 13.24
C ILE A 305 -1.57 -9.20 12.20
N GLY A 306 -1.10 -10.42 12.38
CA GLY A 306 -0.12 -10.99 11.46
C GLY A 306 0.37 -12.37 11.88
N PRO A 307 1.16 -13.05 11.05
CA PRO A 307 1.70 -14.35 11.39
C PRO A 307 2.73 -14.27 12.53
N MET A 308 3.00 -15.39 13.17
CA MET A 308 4.07 -15.48 14.15
C MET A 308 5.42 -15.08 13.53
N GLY A 309 6.20 -14.26 14.25
CA GLY A 309 7.49 -13.78 13.77
C GLY A 309 7.43 -12.67 12.71
N SER A 310 6.29 -12.03 12.48
CA SER A 310 6.22 -10.88 11.55
C SER A 310 6.71 -9.55 12.16
N GLY A 311 7.19 -9.55 13.41
CA GLY A 311 7.74 -8.35 14.05
C GLY A 311 6.71 -7.45 14.75
N LYS A 312 5.46 -7.90 14.94
CA LYS A 312 4.36 -7.16 15.59
C LYS A 312 4.78 -6.46 16.89
N LEU A 313 5.42 -7.17 17.82
CA LEU A 313 5.88 -6.58 19.08
C LEU A 313 6.95 -5.49 18.88
N SER A 314 7.86 -5.70 17.92
CA SER A 314 8.87 -4.69 17.59
C SER A 314 8.23 -3.41 17.04
N ILE A 315 7.20 -3.56 16.21
CA ILE A 315 6.40 -2.45 15.69
C ILE A 315 5.62 -1.76 16.81
N ALA A 316 4.97 -2.51 17.71
CA ALA A 316 4.26 -1.94 18.84
C ALA A 316 5.19 -1.12 19.75
N LYS A 317 6.38 -1.66 20.06
CA LYS A 317 7.39 -0.95 20.88
C LYS A 317 7.91 0.29 20.20
N SER A 318 8.07 0.27 18.88
CA SER A 318 8.55 1.45 18.16
C SER A 318 7.49 2.55 18.05
N MET A 319 6.21 2.20 18.00
CA MET A 319 5.09 3.17 18.05
C MET A 319 5.09 4.04 19.32
N VAL A 320 5.68 3.54 20.41
CA VAL A 320 5.67 4.18 21.73
C VAL A 320 7.06 4.55 22.23
N ALA A 321 8.07 4.47 21.36
CA ALA A 321 9.46 4.74 21.72
C ALA A 321 9.62 6.16 22.29
N GLY A 322 10.19 6.27 23.49
CA GLY A 322 10.36 7.55 24.19
C GLY A 322 9.20 7.98 25.09
N ASN A 323 8.10 7.20 25.15
CA ASN A 323 6.98 7.42 26.06
C ASN A 323 6.94 6.39 27.20
N SER A 324 6.19 6.68 28.26
CA SER A 324 5.89 5.71 29.33
C SER A 324 5.07 4.55 28.75
N CYS A 325 5.59 3.33 28.82
CA CYS A 325 4.95 2.15 28.25
C CYS A 325 5.07 0.92 29.15
N ARG A 326 3.92 0.28 29.39
CA ARG A 326 3.80 -1.03 30.03
C ARG A 326 3.67 -2.12 28.96
N VAL A 327 4.44 -3.20 29.06
CA VAL A 327 4.35 -4.32 28.11
C VAL A 327 3.96 -5.59 28.84
N ILE A 328 2.83 -6.18 28.46
CA ILE A 328 2.35 -7.46 28.99
C ILE A 328 2.39 -8.54 27.90
N ASN A 329 2.76 -9.76 28.30
CA ASN A 329 2.75 -10.92 27.41
C ASN A 329 1.71 -11.92 27.89
N ILE A 330 0.72 -12.19 27.06
CA ILE A 330 -0.36 -13.11 27.39
C ILE A 330 0.08 -14.55 27.12
N ASN A 331 -0.28 -15.43 28.04
CA ASN A 331 -0.16 -16.88 27.92
C ASN A 331 -1.53 -17.52 28.19
N SER A 332 -1.67 -18.82 27.96
CA SER A 332 -2.96 -19.53 28.08
C SER A 332 -3.57 -19.55 29.49
N SER A 333 -2.79 -19.26 30.52
CA SER A 333 -3.24 -19.19 31.92
C SER A 333 -3.58 -17.77 32.39
N TYR A 334 -3.47 -16.76 31.53
CA TYR A 334 -3.75 -15.38 31.89
C TYR A 334 -5.25 -15.16 32.12
N THR A 335 -5.63 -14.65 33.29
CA THR A 335 -7.04 -14.48 33.69
C THR A 335 -7.43 -13.02 33.92
N TYR A 336 -8.71 -12.79 34.22
CA TYR A 336 -9.25 -11.50 34.64
C TYR A 336 -8.46 -10.91 35.81
N GLU A 337 -8.07 -11.73 36.78
CA GLU A 337 -7.34 -11.31 37.98
C GLU A 337 -5.94 -10.76 37.65
N ASN A 338 -5.32 -11.22 36.57
CA ASN A 338 -4.04 -10.70 36.11
C ASN A 338 -4.18 -9.38 35.33
N LEU A 339 -5.30 -9.17 34.62
CA LEU A 339 -5.51 -7.97 33.81
C LEU A 339 -6.15 -6.84 34.61
N ILE A 340 -7.18 -7.14 35.39
CA ILE A 340 -8.05 -6.18 36.05
C ILE A 340 -7.80 -6.16 37.56
N ASP A 341 -8.25 -7.17 38.31
CA ASP A 341 -7.99 -7.33 39.75
C ASP A 341 -8.54 -8.64 40.30
N GLY A 342 -8.07 -9.05 41.48
CA GLY A 342 -8.65 -10.18 42.21
C GLY A 342 -7.79 -10.67 43.37
N PHE A 343 -8.21 -11.79 43.98
CA PHE A 343 -7.47 -12.40 45.08
C PHE A 343 -6.39 -13.37 44.59
N ILE A 344 -5.15 -13.13 45.00
CA ILE A 344 -4.04 -14.08 44.86
C ILE A 344 -3.48 -14.37 46.24
N ASN A 345 -3.47 -15.66 46.63
CA ASN A 345 -2.97 -16.12 47.94
C ASN A 345 -3.57 -15.33 49.13
N GLY A 346 -4.86 -15.03 49.08
CA GLY A 346 -5.59 -14.32 50.13
C GLY A 346 -5.39 -12.79 50.15
N LYS A 347 -4.63 -12.22 49.22
CA LYS A 347 -4.48 -10.76 49.07
C LYS A 347 -5.20 -10.28 47.82
N PHE A 348 -5.96 -9.20 47.95
CA PHE A 348 -6.55 -8.51 46.80
C PHE A 348 -5.46 -7.68 46.11
N ILE A 349 -5.29 -7.87 44.80
CA ILE A 349 -4.28 -7.18 44.01
C ILE A 349 -4.90 -6.55 42.77
N ASP A 350 -4.31 -5.43 42.32
CA ASP A 350 -4.63 -4.81 41.04
C ASP A 350 -3.87 -5.49 39.90
N GLY A 351 -4.56 -5.75 38.80
CA GLY A 351 -3.99 -6.26 37.56
C GLY A 351 -3.35 -5.19 36.69
N GLU A 352 -2.66 -5.62 35.63
CA GLU A 352 -1.79 -4.78 34.81
C GLU A 352 -2.52 -3.63 34.10
N LEU A 353 -3.73 -3.87 33.56
CA LEU A 353 -4.52 -2.83 32.90
C LEU A 353 -5.07 -1.84 33.92
N LYS A 354 -5.52 -2.32 35.09
CA LYS A 354 -6.02 -1.45 36.16
C LYS A 354 -4.94 -0.51 36.68
N LEU A 355 -3.74 -1.04 36.90
CA LEU A 355 -2.58 -0.22 37.27
C LEU A 355 -2.27 0.84 36.21
N ALA A 356 -2.27 0.46 34.93
CA ALA A 356 -2.08 1.41 33.82
C ALA A 356 -3.18 2.49 33.78
N CYS A 357 -4.44 2.15 34.04
CA CYS A 357 -5.53 3.13 34.15
C CYS A 357 -5.31 4.09 35.32
N LYS A 358 -4.89 3.61 36.49
CA LYS A 358 -4.61 4.46 37.66
C LYS A 358 -3.44 5.42 37.38
N GLU A 359 -2.38 4.93 36.75
CA GLU A 359 -1.22 5.73 36.35
C GLU A 359 -1.61 6.82 35.33
N ALA A 360 -2.36 6.45 34.30
CA ALA A 360 -2.82 7.39 33.28
C ALA A 360 -3.77 8.46 33.85
N LEU A 361 -4.64 8.09 34.79
CA LEU A 361 -5.56 9.04 35.41
C LEU A 361 -4.84 9.99 36.39
N ALA A 362 -3.78 9.52 37.07
CA ALA A 362 -2.96 10.36 37.95
C ALA A 362 -2.12 11.38 37.18
N ASP A 363 -1.70 11.05 35.95
CA ASP A 363 -0.95 11.93 35.06
C ASP A 363 -1.66 12.14 33.72
N ARG A 364 -2.71 12.96 33.76
CA ARG A 364 -3.49 13.35 32.57
C ARG A 364 -2.73 14.25 31.59
N SER A 365 -1.57 14.78 31.99
CA SER A 365 -0.78 15.69 31.16
C SER A 365 0.01 14.97 30.07
N ASN A 366 0.27 13.68 30.26
CA ASN A 366 1.02 12.85 29.33
C ASN A 366 0.16 11.70 28.80
N ASN A 367 0.51 11.21 27.61
CA ASN A 367 -0.05 9.98 27.08
C ASN A 367 0.64 8.77 27.71
N HIS A 368 -0.16 7.76 28.03
CA HIS A 368 0.30 6.47 28.57
C HIS A 368 -0.01 5.36 27.60
N TYR A 369 0.83 4.33 27.59
CA TYR A 369 0.72 3.24 26.63
C TYR A 369 0.79 1.89 27.34
N ILE A 370 -0.09 0.96 26.95
CA ILE A 370 0.01 -0.44 27.30
C ILE A 370 0.07 -1.29 26.04
N ILE A 371 1.11 -2.12 25.93
CA ILE A 371 1.26 -3.11 24.87
C ILE A 371 0.80 -4.46 25.40
N ILE A 372 -0.24 -5.04 24.80
CA ILE A 372 -0.76 -6.37 25.11
C ILE A 372 -0.31 -7.34 24.02
N ASN A 373 0.82 -8.01 24.25
CA ASN A 373 1.37 -8.95 23.29
C ASN A 373 0.66 -10.30 23.36
N ASN A 374 0.36 -10.87 22.20
CA ASN A 374 -0.30 -12.16 22.00
C ASN A 374 -1.70 -12.23 22.64
N ILE A 375 -2.51 -11.18 22.46
CA ILE A 375 -3.79 -10.99 23.16
C ILE A 375 -4.74 -12.21 23.03
N ASN A 376 -4.67 -12.92 21.91
CA ASN A 376 -5.49 -14.09 21.60
C ASN A 376 -4.93 -15.44 22.10
N TYR A 377 -3.88 -15.44 22.94
CA TYR A 377 -3.35 -16.66 23.55
C TYR A 377 -4.15 -17.11 24.77
N ALA A 378 -5.01 -16.25 25.30
CA ALA A 378 -6.01 -16.56 26.31
C ALA A 378 -7.41 -16.14 25.83
N ASP A 379 -8.45 -16.55 26.55
CA ASP A 379 -9.82 -16.16 26.23
C ASP A 379 -10.06 -14.68 26.56
N MET A 380 -10.09 -13.87 25.52
CA MET A 380 -10.21 -12.41 25.62
C MET A 380 -11.53 -11.98 26.29
N ASN A 381 -12.62 -12.73 26.08
CA ASN A 381 -13.90 -12.43 26.74
C ASN A 381 -13.80 -12.63 28.25
N SER A 382 -13.20 -13.75 28.69
CA SER A 382 -12.98 -14.02 30.11
C SER A 382 -11.98 -13.06 30.74
N MET A 383 -10.97 -12.60 30.00
CA MET A 383 -9.95 -11.66 30.50
C MET A 383 -10.48 -10.23 30.67
N PHE A 384 -11.22 -9.71 29.69
CA PHE A 384 -11.73 -8.33 29.72
C PHE A 384 -13.08 -8.22 30.43
N GLY A 385 -13.94 -9.24 30.35
CA GLY A 385 -15.27 -9.22 30.93
C GLY A 385 -16.06 -7.96 30.53
N GLU A 386 -16.60 -7.28 31.53
CA GLU A 386 -17.35 -6.02 31.38
C GLU A 386 -16.48 -4.83 30.93
N ILE A 387 -15.15 -4.88 31.13
CA ILE A 387 -14.23 -3.80 30.75
C ILE A 387 -14.16 -3.62 29.23
N LEU A 388 -14.58 -4.63 28.46
CA LEU A 388 -14.66 -4.59 27.00
C LEU A 388 -15.52 -3.41 26.50
N GLU A 389 -16.55 -3.00 27.24
CA GLU A 389 -17.39 -1.85 26.90
C GLU A 389 -16.62 -0.52 26.92
N LEU A 390 -15.69 -0.38 27.86
CA LEU A 390 -14.89 0.84 28.04
C LEU A 390 -13.84 1.05 26.95
N LEU A 391 -13.59 0.04 26.11
CA LEU A 391 -12.74 0.18 24.94
C LEU A 391 -13.31 1.15 23.89
N ASP A 392 -14.61 1.46 23.91
CA ASP A 392 -15.16 2.52 23.06
C ASP A 392 -15.42 3.82 23.84
N ASN A 393 -15.68 3.71 25.14
CA ASN A 393 -16.12 4.80 26.00
C ASN A 393 -15.04 5.18 27.02
N ARG A 394 -14.15 6.11 26.64
CA ARG A 394 -13.05 6.58 27.50
C ARG A 394 -13.49 7.64 28.50
N TYR A 395 -12.85 7.64 29.67
CA TYR A 395 -13.08 8.59 30.74
C TYR A 395 -12.13 9.80 30.65
N ASP A 396 -12.72 10.97 30.42
CA ASP A 396 -12.04 12.26 30.34
C ASP A 396 -11.86 12.95 31.71
N GLY A 397 -12.19 12.26 32.81
CA GLY A 397 -12.13 12.83 34.16
C GLY A 397 -13.39 13.59 34.59
N THR A 398 -14.37 13.77 33.69
CA THR A 398 -15.57 14.57 33.96
C THR A 398 -16.87 13.84 33.66
N ASN A 399 -16.90 12.99 32.64
CA ASN A 399 -18.11 12.28 32.27
C ASN A 399 -18.32 11.01 33.11
N ASP A 400 -19.17 11.08 34.13
CA ASP A 400 -19.45 9.90 34.97
C ASP A 400 -20.22 8.79 34.24
N SER A 401 -20.85 9.06 33.08
CA SER A 401 -21.67 8.07 32.37
C SER A 401 -20.88 6.87 31.86
N VAL A 402 -19.55 6.98 31.80
CA VAL A 402 -18.64 5.92 31.35
C VAL A 402 -18.00 5.16 32.51
N LEU A 403 -18.37 5.46 33.76
CA LEU A 403 -17.92 4.73 34.93
C LEU A 403 -18.75 3.45 35.08
N ILE A 404 -18.08 2.30 35.18
CA ILE A 404 -18.74 1.02 35.42
C ILE A 404 -18.30 0.41 36.74
N ARG A 405 -19.16 -0.45 37.28
CA ARG A 405 -18.86 -1.30 38.43
C ARG A 405 -18.31 -2.62 37.90
N SER A 406 -17.02 -2.86 38.13
CA SER A 406 -16.36 -4.11 37.74
C SER A 406 -16.83 -5.30 38.59
N LYS A 407 -16.53 -6.53 38.14
CA LYS A 407 -16.84 -7.80 38.82
C LYS A 407 -16.54 -7.76 40.31
N ASN A 408 -15.39 -7.21 40.72
CA ASN A 408 -14.95 -7.20 42.12
C ASN A 408 -15.22 -5.88 42.86
N SER A 409 -15.93 -4.92 42.25
CA SER A 409 -16.15 -3.61 42.86
C SER A 409 -16.89 -3.67 44.20
N TYR A 410 -17.81 -4.63 44.39
CA TYR A 410 -18.48 -4.82 45.68
C TYR A 410 -17.55 -5.30 46.78
N ILE A 411 -16.49 -6.04 46.44
CA ILE A 411 -15.47 -6.47 47.39
C ILE A 411 -14.59 -5.28 47.74
N ILE A 412 -14.17 -4.51 46.74
CA ILE A 412 -13.32 -3.33 46.92
C ILE A 412 -13.96 -2.35 47.91
N ASP A 413 -15.28 -2.12 47.82
CA ASP A 413 -16.02 -1.25 48.76
C ASP A 413 -15.92 -1.69 50.23
N THR A 414 -15.62 -2.97 50.48
CA THR A 414 -15.49 -3.55 51.84
C THR A 414 -14.06 -3.65 52.34
N LEU A 415 -13.06 -3.30 51.52
CA LEU A 415 -11.65 -3.30 51.93
C LEU A 415 -11.35 -2.16 52.89
N ASP A 416 -10.25 -2.28 53.64
CA ASP A 416 -9.80 -1.23 54.57
C ASP A 416 -9.50 0.10 53.87
N ASP A 417 -8.99 0.04 52.63
CA ASP A 417 -8.80 1.19 51.75
C ASP A 417 -9.37 0.91 50.34
N PRO A 418 -10.67 1.19 50.13
CA PRO A 418 -11.31 1.02 48.84
C PRO A 418 -10.74 1.94 47.77
N LYS A 419 -10.32 3.16 48.16
CA LYS A 419 -9.80 4.17 47.24
C LYS A 419 -8.48 3.71 46.62
N ALA A 420 -7.59 3.12 47.42
CA ALA A 420 -6.33 2.57 46.91
C ALA A 420 -6.53 1.49 45.85
N ASN A 421 -7.67 0.78 45.87
CA ASN A 421 -7.99 -0.30 44.93
C ASN A 421 -9.05 0.10 43.90
N SER A 422 -9.32 1.40 43.73
CA SER A 422 -10.25 1.91 42.71
C SER A 422 -9.47 2.60 41.59
N VAL A 423 -10.00 2.58 40.35
CA VAL A 423 -9.52 3.52 39.32
C VAL A 423 -10.12 4.90 39.60
N VAL A 424 -11.44 4.94 39.83
CA VAL A 424 -12.17 6.13 40.28
C VAL A 424 -12.92 5.75 41.55
N PHE A 425 -12.70 6.47 42.64
CA PHE A 425 -13.45 6.31 43.88
C PHE A 425 -14.41 7.48 44.06
N LYS A 426 -15.71 7.21 44.06
CA LYS A 426 -16.76 8.23 44.10
C LYS A 426 -17.98 7.73 44.87
N ASP A 427 -18.61 8.61 45.64
CA ASP A 427 -19.83 8.30 46.42
C ASP A 427 -19.69 7.04 47.30
N ASN A 428 -18.53 6.89 47.94
CA ASN A 428 -18.13 5.72 48.73
C ASN A 428 -18.19 4.38 47.97
N LYS A 429 -17.97 4.42 46.66
CA LYS A 429 -17.97 3.25 45.78
C LYS A 429 -16.76 3.26 44.84
N SER A 430 -16.22 2.07 44.59
CA SER A 430 -15.21 1.80 43.58
C SER A 430 -15.83 1.76 42.18
N TYR A 431 -15.17 2.40 41.22
CA TYR A 431 -15.50 2.32 39.80
C TYR A 431 -14.25 2.04 38.97
N PHE A 432 -14.48 1.39 37.83
CA PHE A 432 -13.48 1.19 36.78
C PHE A 432 -13.75 2.10 35.59
N ALA A 433 -12.68 2.62 35.02
CA ALA A 433 -12.70 3.42 33.80
C ALA A 433 -11.39 3.23 33.03
N ILE A 434 -11.41 3.41 31.71
CA ILE A 434 -10.19 3.53 30.92
C ILE A 434 -10.01 5.03 30.59
N PRO A 435 -8.95 5.70 31.09
CA PRO A 435 -8.71 7.10 30.80
C PRO A 435 -8.48 7.37 29.30
N ASP A 436 -8.92 8.53 28.83
CA ASP A 436 -8.74 8.96 27.43
C ASP A 436 -7.29 9.17 27.01
N ASN A 437 -6.37 9.42 27.94
CA ASN A 437 -4.93 9.49 27.68
C ASN A 437 -4.21 8.13 27.72
N LEU A 438 -4.92 7.01 27.94
CA LEU A 438 -4.36 5.65 27.87
C LEU A 438 -4.60 5.02 26.48
N TYR A 439 -3.51 4.63 25.82
CA TYR A 439 -3.50 3.95 24.53
C TYR A 439 -3.19 2.46 24.73
N ILE A 440 -3.97 1.60 24.06
CA ILE A 440 -3.84 0.15 24.11
C ILE A 440 -3.38 -0.34 22.73
N ILE A 441 -2.22 -1.00 22.68
CA ILE A 441 -1.67 -1.59 21.47
C ILE A 441 -1.58 -3.11 21.68
N ALA A 442 -2.41 -3.87 20.99
CA ALA A 442 -2.42 -5.32 21.10
C ALA A 442 -1.77 -5.98 19.88
N THR A 443 -1.16 -7.15 20.07
CA THR A 443 -0.74 -8.00 18.95
C THR A 443 -1.60 -9.24 18.89
N TYR A 444 -2.02 -9.61 17.67
CA TYR A 444 -2.86 -10.75 17.38
C TYR A 444 -2.10 -11.71 16.46
N ASP A 445 -2.04 -12.98 16.85
CA ASP A 445 -1.47 -14.02 16.02
C ASP A 445 -2.54 -14.65 15.13
N LEU A 446 -2.43 -14.44 13.81
CA LEU A 446 -3.33 -15.03 12.82
C LEU A 446 -3.24 -16.54 12.75
N MET A 447 -2.16 -17.12 13.28
CA MET A 447 -1.97 -18.56 13.27
C MET A 447 -2.92 -19.30 14.23
N LEU A 448 -3.47 -18.61 15.24
CA LEU A 448 -4.46 -19.22 16.12
C LEU A 448 -5.86 -19.10 15.53
N SER A 449 -6.63 -20.18 15.61
CA SER A 449 -8.02 -20.24 15.17
C SER A 449 -8.84 -19.09 15.78
N LEU A 450 -9.49 -18.30 14.92
CA LEU A 450 -10.39 -17.21 15.33
C LEU A 450 -11.56 -17.81 16.12
N LYS A 451 -11.72 -17.39 17.37
CA LYS A 451 -12.91 -17.69 18.16
C LYS A 451 -13.99 -16.65 17.86
N SER A 452 -15.26 -17.01 17.98
CA SER A 452 -16.37 -16.08 17.75
C SER A 452 -16.31 -14.84 18.67
N SER A 453 -15.78 -15.01 19.89
CA SER A 453 -15.46 -13.95 20.86
C SER A 453 -14.56 -12.85 20.30
N ASP A 454 -13.68 -13.21 19.38
CA ASP A 454 -12.60 -12.34 18.93
C ASP A 454 -13.16 -11.21 18.04
N THR A 455 -14.27 -11.48 17.34
CA THR A 455 -14.92 -10.50 16.45
C THR A 455 -15.45 -9.27 17.20
N ALA A 456 -16.03 -9.46 18.38
CA ALA A 456 -16.59 -8.36 19.19
C ALA A 456 -15.48 -7.46 19.77
N LEU A 457 -14.36 -8.05 20.18
CA LEU A 457 -13.17 -7.29 20.58
C LEU A 457 -12.56 -6.59 19.38
N MET A 458 -12.31 -7.30 18.28
CA MET A 458 -11.66 -6.75 17.09
C MET A 458 -12.40 -5.53 16.53
N ALA A 459 -13.74 -5.49 16.64
CA ALA A 459 -14.54 -4.33 16.26
C ALA A 459 -14.22 -3.05 17.04
N LYS A 460 -13.61 -3.17 18.23
CA LYS A 460 -13.21 -2.07 19.12
C LYS A 460 -11.77 -1.59 18.88
N PHE A 461 -11.06 -2.22 17.95
CA PHE A 461 -9.68 -1.91 17.60
C PHE A 461 -9.55 -1.41 16.16
N SER A 462 -8.61 -0.49 15.94
CA SER A 462 -8.11 -0.22 14.59
C SER A 462 -7.10 -1.30 14.21
N ILE A 463 -7.42 -2.07 13.16
CA ILE A 463 -6.63 -3.24 12.76
C ILE A 463 -5.55 -2.82 11.77
N ILE A 464 -4.30 -3.19 12.06
CA ILE A 464 -3.15 -2.99 11.18
C ILE A 464 -2.55 -4.35 10.82
N PRO A 465 -2.65 -4.81 9.56
CA PRO A 465 -2.03 -6.05 9.14
C PRO A 465 -0.50 -5.91 9.06
N VAL A 466 0.22 -6.93 9.55
CA VAL A 466 1.68 -7.01 9.59
C VAL A 466 2.12 -8.31 8.93
N GLU A 467 2.61 -8.23 7.69
CA GLU A 467 3.04 -9.39 6.91
C GLU A 467 4.53 -9.75 7.09
N CYS A 468 4.96 -10.83 6.44
CA CYS A 468 6.37 -11.19 6.35
C CYS A 468 7.14 -10.16 5.52
N ASN A 469 8.16 -9.52 6.11
CA ASN A 469 9.01 -8.56 5.44
C ASN A 469 10.23 -9.24 4.80
N TYR A 470 10.12 -9.58 3.51
CA TYR A 470 11.22 -10.20 2.77
C TYR A 470 12.38 -9.25 2.46
N SER A 471 12.14 -7.93 2.41
CA SER A 471 13.24 -6.96 2.21
C SER A 471 14.10 -6.88 3.47
N ALA A 472 13.49 -6.89 4.66
CA ALA A 472 14.22 -7.01 5.92
C ALA A 472 15.06 -8.30 5.99
N MET A 473 14.59 -9.40 5.39
CA MET A 473 15.40 -10.62 5.27
C MET A 473 16.61 -10.40 4.36
N GLN A 474 16.44 -9.68 3.24
CA GLN A 474 17.53 -9.38 2.33
C GLN A 474 18.61 -8.52 2.98
N SER A 475 18.23 -7.49 3.72
CA SER A 475 19.18 -6.69 4.52
C SER A 475 19.85 -7.52 5.60
N ALA A 476 19.10 -8.36 6.32
CA ALA A 476 19.66 -9.16 7.40
C ALA A 476 20.62 -10.25 6.89
N LEU A 477 20.42 -10.78 5.69
CA LEU A 477 21.26 -11.81 5.07
C LEU A 477 22.32 -11.24 4.13
N GLU A 478 22.62 -9.94 4.23
CA GLU A 478 23.70 -9.31 3.48
C GLU A 478 25.04 -10.05 3.70
N GLY A 479 25.78 -10.28 2.61
CA GLY A 479 27.03 -11.06 2.63
C GLY A 479 26.86 -12.58 2.46
N ILE A 480 25.64 -13.11 2.50
CA ILE A 480 25.37 -14.53 2.21
C ILE A 480 25.12 -14.73 0.71
N LYS A 481 25.99 -15.50 0.04
CA LYS A 481 26.02 -15.62 -1.44
C LYS A 481 24.69 -16.01 -2.08
N ASN A 482 23.90 -16.86 -1.43
CA ASN A 482 22.64 -17.41 -1.94
C ASN A 482 21.41 -16.96 -1.14
N ALA A 483 21.49 -15.81 -0.46
CA ALA A 483 20.37 -15.23 0.30
C ALA A 483 19.11 -15.05 -0.55
N GLU A 484 19.22 -14.56 -1.78
CA GLU A 484 18.07 -14.33 -2.66
C GLU A 484 17.33 -15.63 -3.01
N SER A 485 18.06 -16.71 -3.28
CA SER A 485 17.48 -18.03 -3.55
C SER A 485 16.74 -18.56 -2.33
N TYR A 486 17.30 -18.38 -1.13
CA TYR A 486 16.64 -18.75 0.12
C TYR A 486 15.37 -17.93 0.39
N ILE A 487 15.40 -16.62 0.12
CA ILE A 487 14.22 -15.76 0.27
C ILE A 487 13.10 -16.22 -0.68
N LYS A 488 13.42 -16.61 -1.92
CA LYS A 488 12.45 -17.20 -2.86
C LYS A 488 11.84 -18.51 -2.34
N VAL A 489 12.63 -19.36 -1.69
CA VAL A 489 12.13 -20.57 -1.01
C VAL A 489 11.13 -20.20 0.08
N CYS A 490 11.45 -19.23 0.94
CA CYS A 490 10.55 -18.78 2.00
C CYS A 490 9.25 -18.17 1.45
N GLN A 491 9.34 -17.40 0.36
CA GLN A 491 8.17 -16.88 -0.36
C GLN A 491 7.30 -18.02 -0.91
N ASN A 492 7.91 -19.05 -1.49
CA ASN A 492 7.19 -20.20 -2.01
C ASN A 492 6.50 -20.99 -0.89
N LEU A 493 7.18 -21.21 0.24
CA LEU A 493 6.59 -21.85 1.41
C LEU A 493 5.34 -21.09 1.88
N ASN A 494 5.43 -19.77 2.05
CA ASN A 494 4.28 -18.96 2.46
C ASN A 494 3.14 -18.99 1.44
N LYS A 495 3.43 -19.08 0.13
CA LYS A 495 2.41 -19.29 -0.91
C LYS A 495 1.74 -20.66 -0.78
N THR A 496 2.50 -21.72 -0.52
CA THR A 496 1.98 -23.08 -0.29
C THR A 496 1.09 -23.12 0.94
N LEU A 497 1.54 -22.58 2.07
CA LEU A 497 0.77 -22.52 3.30
C LEU A 497 -0.55 -21.75 3.11
N SER A 498 -0.52 -20.62 2.40
CA SER A 498 -1.71 -19.80 2.13
C SER A 498 -2.77 -20.52 1.28
N LYS A 499 -2.38 -21.50 0.45
CA LYS A 499 -3.33 -22.34 -0.31
C LYS A 499 -4.06 -23.35 0.57
N ILE A 500 -3.39 -23.82 1.63
CA ILE A 500 -3.95 -24.79 2.59
C ILE A 500 -4.88 -24.07 3.56
N SER A 501 -4.40 -22.96 4.14
CA SER A 501 -5.19 -22.09 5.01
C SER A 501 -4.80 -20.63 4.75
N PRO A 502 -5.75 -19.74 4.41
CA PRO A 502 -5.45 -18.35 4.04
C PRO A 502 -4.62 -17.57 5.07
N ASN A 503 -4.75 -17.94 6.35
CA ASN A 503 -4.05 -17.29 7.48
C ASN A 503 -2.71 -17.97 7.83
N ALA A 504 -2.41 -19.13 7.22
CA ALA A 504 -1.15 -19.84 7.44
C ALA A 504 -0.02 -19.16 6.66
N LYS A 505 0.73 -18.32 7.37
CA LYS A 505 1.97 -17.68 6.89
C LYS A 505 2.99 -17.66 8.02
N ILE A 506 4.27 -17.61 7.69
CA ILE A 506 5.39 -17.50 8.64
C ILE A 506 6.06 -16.15 8.43
N GLY A 507 6.38 -15.47 9.54
CA GLY A 507 7.05 -14.19 9.52
C GLY A 507 8.58 -14.27 9.40
N HIS A 508 9.16 -13.20 8.87
CA HIS A 508 10.59 -13.07 8.57
C HIS A 508 11.53 -13.32 9.76
N MET A 509 11.11 -13.02 11.00
CA MET A 509 11.95 -13.28 12.18
C MET A 509 12.16 -14.78 12.43
N VAL A 510 11.18 -15.63 12.07
CA VAL A 510 11.35 -17.09 12.13
C VAL A 510 12.30 -17.56 11.04
N PHE A 511 12.13 -17.08 9.81
CA PHE A 511 13.03 -17.42 8.70
C PHE A 511 14.48 -17.00 8.98
N LEU A 512 14.69 -15.84 9.60
CA LEU A 512 16.03 -15.35 9.91
C LEU A 512 16.80 -16.18 10.93
N LYS A 513 16.15 -17.10 11.66
CA LYS A 513 16.84 -18.08 12.50
C LYS A 513 17.74 -19.03 11.71
N ILE A 514 17.59 -19.13 10.38
CA ILE A 514 18.53 -19.90 9.56
C ILE A 514 19.99 -19.47 9.78
N LYS A 515 20.23 -18.22 10.17
CA LYS A 515 21.56 -17.71 10.51
C LYS A 515 22.29 -18.55 11.55
N GLU A 516 21.57 -19.19 12.46
CA GLU A 516 22.14 -20.06 13.49
C GLU A 516 22.71 -21.36 12.90
N GLN A 517 22.26 -21.76 11.71
CA GLN A 517 22.71 -22.96 11.01
C GLN A 517 23.82 -22.69 9.98
N ILE A 518 24.01 -21.43 9.58
CA ILE A 518 24.99 -21.05 8.56
C ILE A 518 26.41 -21.15 9.14
N LYS A 519 27.20 -22.10 8.63
CA LYS A 519 28.62 -22.29 9.04
C LYS A 519 29.64 -21.64 8.10
N GLY A 520 29.21 -21.05 6.99
CA GLY A 520 30.07 -20.38 6.00
C GLY A 520 29.37 -19.20 5.31
N GLY A 521 29.99 -18.57 4.31
CA GLY A 521 29.37 -17.43 3.60
C GLY A 521 28.19 -17.75 2.68
N GLN A 522 27.57 -18.93 2.81
CA GLN A 522 26.45 -19.41 2.01
C GLN A 522 25.60 -20.41 2.82
N ILE A 523 24.32 -20.53 2.48
CA ILE A 523 23.37 -21.49 3.05
C ILE A 523 23.54 -22.82 2.29
N SER A 524 24.02 -23.87 2.94
CA SER A 524 24.13 -25.20 2.34
C SER A 524 22.79 -25.94 2.38
N ALA A 525 22.67 -27.02 1.60
CA ALA A 525 21.48 -27.89 1.65
C ALA A 525 21.28 -28.50 3.05
N SER A 526 22.38 -28.89 3.72
CA SER A 526 22.30 -29.39 5.10
C SER A 526 21.82 -28.33 6.09
N ASP A 527 22.22 -27.06 5.92
CA ASP A 527 21.77 -25.97 6.80
C ASP A 527 20.26 -25.73 6.64
N ALA A 528 19.74 -25.83 5.40
CA ALA A 528 18.32 -25.71 5.10
C ALA A 528 17.51 -26.89 5.68
N VAL A 529 18.00 -28.12 5.55
CA VAL A 529 17.41 -29.33 6.16
C VAL A 529 17.38 -29.23 7.68
N GLU A 530 18.49 -28.78 8.28
CA GLU A 530 18.62 -28.63 9.73
C GLU A 530 17.69 -27.53 10.25
N PHE A 531 17.64 -26.38 9.56
CA PHE A 531 16.69 -25.30 9.85
C PHE A 531 15.23 -25.76 9.76
N PHE A 532 14.87 -26.48 8.70
CA PHE A 532 13.51 -27.00 8.54
C PHE A 532 13.14 -27.92 9.71
N ASN A 533 14.01 -28.89 10.03
CA ASN A 533 13.71 -29.88 11.06
C ASN A 533 13.71 -29.30 12.48
N LYS A 534 14.61 -28.35 12.78
CA LYS A 534 14.74 -27.76 14.14
C LYS A 534 13.75 -26.64 14.40
N GLU A 535 13.49 -25.77 13.41
CA GLU A 535 12.69 -24.56 13.61
C GLU A 535 11.29 -24.66 13.00
N LEU A 536 11.20 -25.07 11.72
CA LEU A 536 9.93 -24.99 10.99
C LEU A 536 9.01 -26.16 11.27
N LYS A 537 9.53 -27.39 11.33
CA LYS A 537 8.71 -28.60 11.46
C LYS A 537 7.84 -28.56 12.71
N PHE A 538 8.40 -28.17 13.85
CA PHE A 538 7.64 -28.10 15.10
C PHE A 538 6.56 -27.02 15.06
N LEU A 539 6.88 -25.87 14.46
CA LEU A 539 5.92 -24.79 14.23
C LEU A 539 4.77 -25.23 13.32
N LEU A 540 5.07 -25.90 12.21
CA LEU A 540 4.09 -26.39 11.24
C LEU A 540 3.19 -27.46 11.85
N VAL A 541 3.74 -28.40 12.62
CA VAL A 541 2.94 -29.39 13.38
C VAL A 541 1.98 -28.69 14.33
N SER A 542 2.44 -27.67 15.06
CA SER A 542 1.57 -26.90 15.95
C SER A 542 0.51 -26.11 15.19
N LEU A 543 0.84 -25.62 13.99
CA LEU A 543 -0.05 -24.79 13.18
C LEU A 543 -1.22 -25.59 12.59
N PHE A 544 -0.99 -26.86 12.29
CA PHE A 544 -2.00 -27.77 11.75
C PHE A 544 -2.44 -28.82 12.79
N ALA A 545 -2.33 -28.51 14.08
CA ALA A 545 -2.67 -29.46 15.15
C ALA A 545 -4.15 -29.91 15.12
N ASP A 546 -5.05 -29.08 14.58
CA ASP A 546 -6.47 -29.36 14.42
C ASP A 546 -6.80 -30.22 13.19
N PHE A 547 -5.83 -30.48 12.31
CA PHE A 547 -6.01 -31.28 11.10
C PHE A 547 -5.84 -32.79 11.40
N PRO A 548 -6.45 -33.68 10.59
CA PRO A 548 -6.19 -35.12 10.67
C PRO A 548 -4.69 -35.43 10.54
N ARG A 549 -4.18 -36.38 11.33
CA ARG A 549 -2.73 -36.70 11.37
C ARG A 549 -2.15 -37.03 9.99
N ASP A 550 -2.92 -37.73 9.16
CA ASP A 550 -2.47 -38.15 7.83
C ASP A 550 -2.31 -36.91 6.91
N GLU A 551 -3.22 -35.94 6.98
CA GLU A 551 -3.12 -34.66 6.25
C GLU A 551 -1.95 -33.80 6.74
N VAL A 552 -1.69 -33.77 8.05
CA VAL A 552 -0.52 -33.06 8.60
C VAL A 552 0.78 -33.64 8.03
N GLY A 553 0.86 -34.96 7.85
CA GLY A 553 2.00 -35.62 7.22
C GLY A 553 2.22 -35.15 5.78
N GLU A 554 1.16 -35.08 4.98
CA GLU A 554 1.22 -34.59 3.59
C GLU A 554 1.62 -33.11 3.52
N ILE A 555 1.04 -32.26 4.38
CA ILE A 555 1.36 -30.84 4.46
C ILE A 555 2.84 -30.63 4.81
N LEU A 556 3.36 -31.38 5.77
CA LEU A 556 4.78 -31.33 6.14
C LEU A 556 5.68 -31.76 4.98
N SER A 557 5.30 -32.78 4.21
CA SER A 557 6.04 -33.22 3.02
C SER A 557 6.07 -32.11 1.96
N GLN A 558 4.93 -31.50 1.64
CA GLN A 558 4.86 -30.40 0.68
C GLN A 558 5.68 -29.18 1.12
N CYS A 559 5.71 -28.90 2.43
CA CYS A 559 6.54 -27.83 2.99
C CYS A 559 8.03 -28.17 2.94
N ALA A 560 8.41 -29.43 3.19
CA ALA A 560 9.79 -29.91 3.11
C ALA A 560 10.34 -29.85 1.68
N GLU A 561 9.52 -30.18 0.68
CA GLU A 561 9.86 -30.08 -0.75
C GLU A 561 10.31 -28.67 -1.15
N CYS A 562 9.75 -27.61 -0.54
CA CYS A 562 10.17 -26.24 -0.80
C CYS A 562 11.66 -26.00 -0.45
N PHE A 563 12.20 -26.75 0.51
CA PHE A 563 13.59 -26.68 0.94
C PHE A 563 14.48 -27.76 0.30
N ASN A 564 13.96 -28.55 -0.64
CA ASN A 564 14.60 -29.76 -1.18
C ASN A 564 15.03 -30.75 -0.08
N VAL A 565 14.19 -30.91 0.95
CA VAL A 565 14.41 -31.79 2.12
C VAL A 565 13.73 -33.13 1.92
#